data_AF-A0A7D5P8Y8-F1
#
_entry.id   AF-A0A7D5P8Y8-F1
#
_cell.length_a   1.000
_cell.length_b   1.000
_cell.length_c   1.000
_cell.angle_alpha   90.00
_cell.angle_beta   90.00
_cell.angle_gamma   90.00
#
_symmetry.space_group_name_H-M   'P 1'
#
loop_
_entity.id
_entity.type
_entity.pdbx_description
1 polymer ?
#
loop_
_entity_poly.entity_id
_entity_poly.type
_entity_poly.pdbx_seq_one_letter_code
_entity_poly.pdbx_strand_id
1 'polypeptide(L)'
;MKGAGSAPTTQIRTLERTDISELVPARLEDLDYSVYDQLTDFQHRGSRCEVDRMISHLGAAIENEAVMRGEESTPVTFHEFEAVEIVLDALQSKYPAWFGDNEALADLEKPVSDNHLSTSDLKEAYFGEQINPETSSVGGDDWTDQKRVIIPLLAIVLSRVREQLQKDSEASTNAAQQTIKRTILREAYEHDLDETEIGVAVDAALQSLDEL
;
A
#
# COMPACT_ATOMS: atom_id res chain seq x y z
N MET A 1 23.06 -34.65 9.90
CA MET A 1 22.09 -33.66 10.43
C MET A 1 22.83 -32.35 10.63
N LYS A 2 22.67 -31.39 9.72
CA LYS A 2 23.17 -30.02 9.87
C LYS A 2 21.94 -29.12 9.78
N GLY A 3 21.64 -28.42 10.87
CA GLY A 3 20.51 -27.52 10.99
C GLY A 3 20.67 -26.34 10.04
N ALA A 4 19.62 -26.05 9.30
CA ALA A 4 19.47 -24.80 8.57
C ALA A 4 19.35 -23.68 9.60
N GLY A 5 20.36 -22.82 9.67
CA GLY A 5 20.27 -21.56 10.40
C GLY A 5 19.28 -20.66 9.67
N SER A 6 18.16 -20.35 10.32
CA SER A 6 17.26 -19.30 9.87
C SER A 6 18.06 -18.00 9.75
N ALA A 7 17.93 -17.32 8.61
CA ALA A 7 18.45 -15.98 8.45
C ALA A 7 17.97 -15.08 9.61
N PRO A 8 18.81 -14.18 10.14
CA PRO A 8 18.36 -13.27 11.17
C PRO A 8 17.32 -12.34 10.54
N THR A 9 16.07 -12.52 10.91
CA THR A 9 15.02 -11.51 10.74
C THR A 9 15.54 -10.27 11.46
N THR A 10 15.88 -9.22 10.72
CA THR A 10 16.24 -7.94 11.29
C THR A 10 15.01 -7.40 12.01
N GLN A 11 14.89 -7.73 13.30
CA GLN A 11 13.88 -7.16 14.17
C GLN A 11 14.11 -5.64 14.25
N ILE A 12 13.03 -4.94 13.96
CA ILE A 12 12.95 -3.50 13.76
C ILE A 12 13.01 -2.80 15.12
N ARG A 13 14.13 -2.12 15.41
CA ARG A 13 14.33 -1.42 16.70
C ARG A 13 13.45 -0.17 16.87
N THR A 14 12.84 0.34 15.80
CA THR A 14 12.15 1.65 15.80
C THR A 14 10.70 1.56 16.29
N LEU A 15 10.06 0.40 16.13
CA LEU A 15 8.70 0.10 16.60
C LEU A 15 8.68 -0.58 17.99
N GLU A 16 9.75 -1.25 18.40
CA GLU A 16 9.87 -1.99 19.67
C GLU A 16 9.70 -1.15 20.96
N ARG A 17 9.55 0.18 20.85
CA ARG A 17 9.53 1.10 22.00
C ARG A 17 8.31 2.00 22.12
N THR A 18 7.37 1.92 21.19
CA THR A 18 6.19 2.78 21.20
C THR A 18 4.97 1.88 21.22
N ASP A 19 4.20 1.91 22.31
CA ASP A 19 2.89 1.28 22.32
C ASP A 19 2.03 2.05 21.32
N ILE A 20 1.78 1.44 20.16
CA ILE A 20 1.07 2.08 19.06
C ILE A 20 -0.33 2.48 19.52
N SER A 21 -0.94 1.71 20.44
CA SER A 21 -2.27 2.00 20.99
C SER A 21 -2.33 3.31 21.78
N GLU A 22 -1.20 3.75 22.36
CA GLU A 22 -1.11 5.02 23.09
C GLU A 22 -1.03 6.25 22.17
N LEU A 23 -0.71 6.05 20.89
CA LEU A 23 -0.61 7.13 19.88
C LEU A 23 -1.85 7.28 19.03
N VAL A 24 -2.88 6.46 19.24
CA VAL A 24 -4.09 6.47 18.42
C VAL A 24 -5.03 7.56 18.89
N PRO A 25 -5.43 8.50 18.01
CA PRO A 25 -6.54 9.40 18.33
C PRO A 25 -7.79 8.59 18.67
N ALA A 26 -8.53 8.95 19.72
CA ALA A 26 -9.69 8.19 20.21
C ALA A 26 -10.71 7.80 19.12
N ARG A 27 -10.83 8.62 18.07
CA ARG A 27 -11.71 8.39 16.91
C ARG A 27 -11.29 7.21 16.03
N LEU A 28 -10.07 6.71 16.20
CA LEU A 28 -9.47 5.60 15.45
C LEU A 28 -9.21 4.39 16.38
N GLU A 29 -9.82 4.32 17.56
CA GLU A 29 -9.66 3.18 18.49
C GLU A 29 -10.07 1.84 17.88
N ASP A 30 -11.00 1.83 16.91
CA ASP A 30 -11.46 0.62 16.21
C ASP A 30 -10.53 0.18 15.06
N LEU A 31 -9.43 0.90 14.82
CA LEU A 31 -8.54 0.57 13.71
C LEU A 31 -7.80 -0.73 13.99
N ASP A 32 -7.79 -1.65 13.02
CA ASP A 32 -7.11 -2.92 13.18
C ASP A 32 -5.58 -2.76 13.01
N TYR A 33 -4.89 -2.57 14.14
CA TYR A 33 -3.44 -2.48 14.19
C TYR A 33 -2.72 -3.82 13.98
N SER A 34 -3.44 -4.95 13.85
CA SER A 34 -2.83 -6.22 13.41
C SER A 34 -2.27 -6.10 11.99
N VAL A 35 -2.67 -5.06 11.24
CA VAL A 35 -2.00 -4.68 10.00
C VAL A 35 -0.49 -4.56 10.23
N TYR A 36 -0.02 -3.98 11.33
CA TYR A 36 1.40 -3.78 11.65
C TYR A 36 2.17 -5.07 11.94
N ASP A 37 1.54 -6.03 12.61
CA ASP A 37 2.15 -7.33 12.90
C ASP A 37 2.43 -8.14 11.62
N GLN A 38 1.75 -7.78 10.53
CA GLN A 38 1.87 -8.39 9.22
C GLN A 38 2.66 -7.52 8.23
N LEU A 39 3.27 -6.42 8.69
CA LEU A 39 4.14 -5.55 7.88
C LEU A 39 5.56 -6.08 7.80
N THR A 40 5.69 -7.25 7.18
CA THR A 40 6.95 -7.64 6.55
C THR A 40 7.14 -6.85 5.27
N ASP A 41 8.39 -6.53 4.91
CA ASP A 41 8.73 -5.93 3.62
C ASP A 41 8.02 -6.67 2.48
N PHE A 42 7.29 -5.94 1.63
CA PHE A 42 6.63 -6.50 0.46
C PHE A 42 6.87 -5.63 -0.77
N GLN A 43 6.65 -6.19 -1.95
CA GLN A 43 6.73 -5.45 -3.21
C GLN A 43 5.35 -5.38 -3.84
N HIS A 44 4.95 -4.18 -4.26
CA HIS A 44 3.67 -3.95 -4.91
C HIS A 44 3.77 -2.84 -5.95
N ARG A 45 3.25 -3.10 -7.17
CA ARG A 45 3.28 -2.17 -8.32
C ARG A 45 4.63 -1.49 -8.51
N GLY A 46 5.68 -2.30 -8.65
CA GLY A 46 7.06 -1.83 -8.89
C GLY A 46 7.76 -1.23 -7.67
N SER A 47 7.07 -1.00 -6.55
CA SER A 47 7.61 -0.35 -5.37
C SER A 47 7.86 -1.34 -4.24
N ARG A 48 9.02 -1.22 -3.58
CA ARG A 48 9.31 -1.95 -2.34
C ARG A 48 8.78 -1.16 -1.16
N CYS A 49 7.88 -1.78 -0.40
CA CYS A 49 7.36 -1.26 0.86
C CYS A 49 8.27 -1.74 1.99
N GLU A 50 9.00 -0.81 2.60
CA GLU A 50 9.74 -1.03 3.84
C GLU A 50 9.16 -0.06 4.88
N VAL A 51 8.36 -0.58 5.82
CA VAL A 51 7.47 0.23 6.66
C VAL A 51 8.23 1.23 7.52
N ASP A 52 9.38 0.85 8.08
CA ASP A 52 10.25 1.78 8.79
C ASP A 52 10.69 2.96 7.92
N ARG A 53 11.11 2.67 6.69
CA ARG A 53 11.55 3.71 5.76
C ARG A 53 10.38 4.56 5.29
N MET A 54 9.15 4.04 5.30
CA MET A 54 7.95 4.85 5.09
C MET A 54 7.76 5.80 6.27
N ILE A 55 7.71 5.30 7.50
CA ILE A 55 7.52 6.13 8.70
C ILE A 55 8.58 7.24 8.77
N SER A 56 9.86 6.92 8.56
CA SER A 56 10.93 7.93 8.54
C SER A 56 10.79 8.92 7.39
N HIS A 57 10.38 8.47 6.19
CA HIS A 57 10.17 9.35 5.05
C HIS A 57 9.02 10.33 5.27
N LEU A 58 7.91 9.87 5.87
CA LEU A 58 6.75 10.69 6.15
C LEU A 58 7.03 11.69 7.28
N GLY A 59 7.81 11.29 8.29
CA GLY A 59 8.33 12.20 9.30
C GLY A 59 9.14 13.34 8.69
N ALA A 60 10.11 12.97 7.83
CA ALA A 60 10.91 13.95 7.11
C ALA A 60 10.07 14.85 6.19
N ALA A 61 8.96 14.35 5.62
CA ALA A 61 8.07 15.17 4.80
C ALA A 61 7.39 16.27 5.65
N ILE A 62 6.85 15.92 6.82
CA ILE A 62 6.27 16.90 7.76
C ILE A 62 7.33 17.90 8.23
N GLU A 63 8.51 17.42 8.63
CA GLU A 63 9.60 18.27 9.11
C GLU A 63 10.07 19.24 8.02
N ASN A 64 10.28 18.75 6.79
CA ASN A 64 10.68 19.60 5.67
C ASN A 64 9.62 20.65 5.36
N GLU A 65 8.35 20.29 5.34
CA GLU A 65 7.27 21.26 5.10
C GLU A 65 7.21 22.30 6.23
N ALA A 66 7.42 21.88 7.48
CA ALA A 66 7.41 22.78 8.63
C ALA A 66 8.55 23.81 8.56
N VAL A 67 9.74 23.36 8.15
CA VAL A 67 10.91 24.22 7.94
C VAL A 67 10.71 25.15 6.75
N MET A 68 10.12 24.66 5.65
CA MET A 68 9.86 25.46 4.45
C MET A 68 8.84 26.58 4.68
N ARG A 69 7.84 26.35 5.52
CA ARG A 69 6.83 27.37 5.90
C ARG A 69 7.27 28.25 7.07
N GLY A 70 8.32 27.85 7.80
CA GLY A 70 8.82 28.55 8.97
C GLY A 70 9.57 29.83 8.64
N GLU A 71 9.46 30.81 9.53
CA GLU A 71 10.31 32.00 9.53
C GLU A 71 11.54 31.75 10.43
N GLU A 72 12.70 32.25 10.00
CA GLU A 72 13.93 32.31 10.82
C GLU A 72 14.36 30.99 11.47
N SER A 73 14.21 29.86 10.77
CA SER A 73 14.59 28.51 11.25
C SER A 73 13.74 27.97 12.42
N THR A 74 12.54 28.52 12.62
CA THR A 74 11.57 27.95 13.57
C THR A 74 10.53 27.14 12.78
N PRO A 75 10.47 25.80 12.97
CA PRO A 75 9.47 24.96 12.30
C PRO A 75 8.04 25.38 12.67
N VAL A 76 7.14 25.38 11.69
CA VAL A 76 5.71 25.69 11.91
C VAL A 76 4.98 24.50 12.55
N THR A 77 3.96 24.80 13.33
CA THR A 77 2.98 23.82 13.81
C THR A 77 1.82 23.72 12.83
N PHE A 78 1.43 22.50 12.47
CA PHE A 78 0.32 22.26 11.55
C PHE A 78 -0.99 21.97 12.28
N HIS A 79 -2.10 22.24 11.61
CA HIS A 79 -3.33 21.54 11.96
C HIS A 79 -3.21 20.06 11.56
N GLU A 80 -3.87 19.17 12.30
CA GLU A 80 -3.87 17.74 11.99
C GLU A 80 -4.36 17.45 10.56
N PHE A 81 -5.32 18.24 10.06
CA PHE A 81 -5.74 18.20 8.67
C PHE A 81 -4.58 18.43 7.69
N GLU A 82 -3.81 19.49 7.88
CA GLU A 82 -2.66 19.82 7.01
C GLU A 82 -1.58 18.75 7.11
N ALA A 83 -1.31 18.22 8.31
CA ALA A 83 -0.35 17.14 8.50
C ALA A 83 -0.77 15.87 7.73
N VAL A 84 -2.06 15.54 7.70
CA VAL A 84 -2.59 14.42 6.89
C VAL A 84 -2.39 14.68 5.40
N GLU A 85 -2.64 15.91 4.92
CA GLU A 85 -2.42 16.25 3.52
C GLU A 85 -0.95 16.12 3.12
N ILE A 86 -0.04 16.62 3.93
CA ILE A 86 1.41 16.48 3.71
C ILE A 86 1.82 15.01 3.62
N VAL A 87 1.31 14.18 4.53
CA VAL A 87 1.61 12.73 4.53
C VAL A 87 1.06 12.03 3.28
N LEU A 88 -0.16 12.36 2.86
CA LEU A 88 -0.76 11.79 1.65
C LEU A 88 -0.02 12.23 0.38
N ASP A 89 0.35 13.49 0.28
CA ASP A 89 1.12 14.02 -0.85
C ASP A 89 2.50 13.35 -0.94
N ALA A 90 3.18 13.17 0.20
CA ALA A 90 4.45 12.45 0.27
C ALA A 90 4.31 10.98 -0.16
N LEU A 91 3.24 10.31 0.27
CA LEU A 91 2.92 8.95 -0.16
C LEU A 91 2.65 8.86 -1.66
N GLN A 92 1.83 9.77 -2.20
CA GLN A 92 1.50 9.79 -3.62
C GLN A 92 2.72 10.06 -4.48
N SER A 93 3.59 10.98 -4.06
CA SER A 93 4.85 11.26 -4.76
C SER A 93 5.79 10.05 -4.75
N LYS A 94 5.85 9.31 -3.65
CA LYS A 94 6.74 8.15 -3.51
C LYS A 94 6.19 6.88 -4.16
N TYR A 95 4.86 6.70 -4.18
CA TYR A 95 4.18 5.50 -4.67
C TYR A 95 3.10 5.81 -5.71
N PRO A 96 3.43 6.50 -6.82
CA PRO A 96 2.44 7.02 -7.76
C PRO A 96 1.54 5.94 -8.39
N ALA A 97 2.07 4.73 -8.63
CA ALA A 97 1.31 3.60 -9.17
C ALA A 97 0.20 3.09 -8.23
N TRP A 98 0.33 3.29 -6.91
CA TRP A 98 -0.73 2.94 -5.96
C TRP A 98 -1.94 3.86 -6.12
N PHE A 99 -1.71 5.12 -6.49
CA PHE A 99 -2.71 6.17 -6.69
C PHE A 99 -3.20 6.28 -8.15
N GLY A 100 -2.78 5.36 -9.01
CA GLY A 100 -3.28 5.28 -10.39
C GLY A 100 -2.63 6.27 -11.36
N ASP A 101 -1.41 6.72 -11.08
CA ASP A 101 -0.65 7.52 -12.04
C ASP A 101 -0.36 6.72 -13.32
N ASN A 102 -0.82 7.23 -14.46
CA ASN A 102 -0.74 6.50 -15.73
C ASN A 102 0.69 6.24 -16.19
N GLU A 103 1.64 7.14 -15.93
CA GLU A 103 3.04 6.94 -16.32
C GLU A 103 3.66 5.83 -15.46
N ALA A 104 3.45 5.89 -14.15
CA ALA A 104 3.94 4.87 -13.22
C ALA A 104 3.29 3.49 -13.46
N LEU A 105 2.04 3.45 -13.91
CA LEU A 105 1.36 2.20 -14.28
C LEU A 105 1.85 1.63 -15.62
N ALA A 106 2.19 2.48 -16.59
CA ALA A 106 2.67 2.04 -17.91
C ALA A 106 4.00 1.27 -17.82
N ASP A 107 4.81 1.56 -16.81
CA ASP A 107 6.08 0.89 -16.55
C ASP A 107 5.93 -0.48 -15.88
N LEU A 108 4.71 -0.91 -15.52
CA LEU A 108 4.47 -2.19 -14.87
C LEU A 108 4.40 -3.34 -15.89
N GLU A 109 5.19 -4.39 -15.66
CA GLU A 109 5.24 -5.59 -16.52
C GLU A 109 4.01 -6.51 -16.39
N LYS A 110 3.15 -6.29 -15.39
CA LYS A 110 2.02 -7.17 -15.07
C LYS A 110 0.67 -6.45 -15.22
N PRO A 111 -0.40 -7.16 -15.63
CA PRO A 111 -1.75 -6.64 -15.54
C PRO A 111 -2.06 -6.25 -14.10
N VAL A 112 -2.59 -5.04 -13.91
CA VAL A 112 -3.05 -4.53 -12.62
C VAL A 112 -4.55 -4.22 -12.70
N SER A 113 -5.22 -4.26 -11.56
CA SER A 113 -6.61 -3.85 -11.44
C SER A 113 -6.76 -2.32 -11.44
N ASP A 114 -7.93 -1.83 -11.84
CA ASP A 114 -8.32 -0.42 -11.75
C ASP A 114 -8.57 0.05 -10.30
N ASN A 115 -8.31 -0.81 -9.31
CA ASN A 115 -8.43 -0.45 -7.91
C ASN A 115 -7.24 0.43 -7.54
N HIS A 116 -7.45 1.73 -7.36
CA HIS A 116 -6.41 2.71 -7.01
C HIS A 116 -6.72 3.35 -5.66
N LEU A 117 -5.67 3.76 -4.94
CA LEU A 117 -5.82 4.55 -3.73
C LEU A 117 -6.37 5.93 -4.08
N SER A 118 -7.35 6.38 -3.29
CA SER A 118 -7.96 7.71 -3.40
C SER A 118 -7.60 8.52 -2.17
N THR A 119 -7.01 9.70 -2.35
CA THR A 119 -6.66 10.59 -1.23
C THR A 119 -7.90 11.07 -0.50
N SER A 120 -9.04 11.26 -1.18
CA SER A 120 -10.31 11.60 -0.52
C SER A 120 -10.80 10.48 0.38
N ASP A 121 -10.76 9.24 -0.10
CA ASP A 121 -11.28 8.08 0.63
C ASP A 121 -10.40 7.76 1.84
N LEU A 122 -9.08 7.96 1.70
CA LEU A 122 -8.13 7.84 2.81
C LEU A 122 -8.34 8.93 3.86
N LYS A 123 -8.63 10.18 3.45
CA LYS A 123 -8.99 11.26 4.37
C LYS A 123 -10.30 10.98 5.09
N GLU A 124 -11.32 10.52 4.36
CA GLU A 124 -12.60 10.13 4.93
C GLU A 124 -12.44 8.99 5.95
N ALA A 125 -11.64 7.98 5.63
CA ALA A 125 -11.34 6.89 6.57
C ALA A 125 -10.57 7.36 7.82
N TYR A 126 -9.70 8.37 7.69
CA TYR A 126 -8.92 8.89 8.81
C TYR A 126 -9.71 9.85 9.73
N PHE A 127 -10.62 10.64 9.18
CA PHE A 127 -11.39 11.62 9.95
C PHE A 127 -12.80 11.12 10.34
N GLY A 128 -13.37 10.17 9.59
CA GLY A 128 -14.70 9.64 9.80
C GLY A 128 -15.77 10.74 9.80
N GLU A 129 -16.75 10.63 10.71
CA GLU A 129 -17.84 11.61 10.88
C GLU A 129 -17.47 12.80 11.82
N GLN A 130 -16.24 12.89 12.32
CA GLN A 130 -15.90 13.91 13.33
C GLN A 130 -15.76 15.32 12.74
N ILE A 131 -16.49 16.25 13.38
CA ILE A 131 -16.57 17.67 13.05
C ILE A 131 -15.42 18.39 13.79
N ASN A 132 -14.49 18.99 13.03
CA ASN A 132 -13.31 19.78 13.42
C ASN A 132 -11.95 19.08 13.62
N PRO A 133 -11.39 18.49 12.55
CA PRO A 133 -9.97 18.10 12.49
C PRO A 133 -8.98 19.27 12.63
N GLU A 134 -9.46 20.51 12.59
CA GLU A 134 -8.67 21.75 12.75
C GLU A 134 -8.26 22.04 14.20
N THR A 135 -8.78 21.31 15.19
CA THR A 135 -8.53 21.62 16.62
C THR A 135 -7.28 20.97 17.19
N SER A 136 -6.79 19.90 16.57
CA SER A 136 -5.54 19.23 16.95
C SER A 136 -4.35 19.90 16.26
N SER A 137 -3.34 20.29 17.03
CA SER A 137 -2.07 20.79 16.50
C SER A 137 -1.02 19.68 16.45
N VAL A 138 -0.15 19.73 15.44
CA VAL A 138 0.92 18.78 15.19
C VAL A 138 2.24 19.56 15.10
N GLY A 139 3.13 19.37 16.08
CA GLY A 139 4.46 19.96 16.02
C GLY A 139 5.23 19.47 14.80
N GLY A 140 5.67 20.40 13.94
CA GLY A 140 6.43 20.08 12.74
C GLY A 140 7.80 19.45 13.01
N ASP A 141 8.34 19.62 14.21
CA ASP A 141 9.59 19.05 14.72
C ASP A 141 9.41 18.10 15.92
N ASP A 142 8.16 17.88 16.37
CA ASP A 142 7.85 16.94 17.45
C ASP A 142 7.53 15.56 16.88
N TRP A 143 8.49 14.65 17.02
CA TRP A 143 8.37 13.27 16.55
C TRP A 143 7.17 12.51 17.14
N THR A 144 6.76 12.84 18.37
CA THR A 144 5.61 12.18 19.02
C THR A 144 4.31 12.60 18.37
N ASP A 145 4.15 13.91 18.12
CA ASP A 145 3.00 14.46 17.42
C ASP A 145 2.93 13.99 15.97
N GLN A 146 4.07 13.96 15.26
CA GLN A 146 4.13 13.43 13.89
C GLN A 146 3.67 11.97 13.84
N LYS A 147 4.16 11.12 14.76
CA LYS A 147 3.77 9.71 14.82
C LYS A 147 2.27 9.52 15.08
N ARG A 148 1.64 10.40 15.87
CA ARG A 148 0.18 10.38 16.14
C ARG A 148 -0.65 10.50 14.86
N VAL A 149 -0.10 11.14 13.82
CA VAL A 149 -0.74 11.23 12.49
C VAL A 149 -0.24 10.14 11.55
N ILE A 150 1.08 10.00 11.42
CA ILE A 150 1.72 9.10 10.44
C ILE A 150 1.28 7.66 10.66
N ILE A 151 1.29 7.19 11.92
CA ILE A 151 1.02 5.78 12.19
C ILE A 151 -0.44 5.46 11.82
N PRO A 152 -1.49 6.04 12.43
CA PRO A 152 -2.86 5.65 12.08
C PRO A 152 -3.19 5.83 10.60
N LEU A 153 -2.67 6.87 9.93
CA LEU A 153 -2.89 7.06 8.50
C LEU A 153 -2.20 5.97 7.66
N LEU A 154 -0.97 5.60 8.02
CA LEU A 154 -0.23 4.54 7.32
C LEU A 154 -0.93 3.17 7.48
N ALA A 155 -1.56 2.92 8.63
CA ALA A 155 -2.36 1.71 8.86
C ALA A 155 -3.52 1.60 7.84
N ILE A 156 -4.27 2.70 7.68
CA ILE A 156 -5.37 2.80 6.71
C ILE A 156 -4.85 2.57 5.29
N VAL A 157 -3.79 3.27 4.91
CA VAL A 157 -3.17 3.14 3.58
C VAL A 157 -2.77 1.70 3.30
N LEU A 158 -2.09 1.04 4.25
CA LEU A 158 -1.59 -0.32 4.06
C LEU A 158 -2.72 -1.35 4.01
N SER A 159 -3.83 -1.14 4.75
CA SER A 159 -5.04 -1.95 4.59
C SER A 159 -5.59 -1.87 3.16
N ARG A 160 -5.69 -0.65 2.59
CA ARG A 160 -6.16 -0.46 1.20
C ARG A 160 -5.18 -1.01 0.17
N VAL A 161 -3.87 -0.91 0.41
CA VAL A 161 -2.85 -1.51 -0.46
C VAL A 161 -2.98 -3.03 -0.49
N ARG A 162 -3.37 -3.68 0.61
CA ARG A 162 -3.64 -5.13 0.62
C ARG A 162 -4.86 -5.50 -0.21
N GLU A 163 -5.94 -4.74 -0.10
CA GLU A 163 -7.12 -4.89 -0.96
C GLU A 163 -6.71 -4.77 -2.44
N GLN A 164 -5.88 -3.78 -2.77
CA GLN A 164 -5.32 -3.59 -4.10
C GLN A 164 -4.45 -4.77 -4.56
N LEU A 165 -3.57 -5.29 -3.70
CA LEU A 165 -2.73 -6.46 -4.00
C LEU A 165 -3.58 -7.70 -4.32
N GLN A 166 -4.64 -7.93 -3.54
CA GLN A 166 -5.58 -9.03 -3.80
C GLN A 166 -6.28 -8.86 -5.16
N LYS A 167 -6.73 -7.62 -5.47
CA LYS A 167 -7.37 -7.31 -6.76
C LYS A 167 -6.44 -7.43 -7.95
N ASP A 168 -5.17 -7.07 -7.79
CA ASP A 168 -4.15 -7.24 -8.82
C ASP A 168 -3.85 -8.73 -9.06
N SER A 169 -3.85 -9.54 -7.99
CA SER A 169 -3.73 -11.00 -8.13
C SER A 169 -4.92 -11.59 -8.92
N GLU A 170 -6.15 -11.19 -8.59
CA GLU A 170 -7.36 -11.60 -9.33
C GLU A 170 -7.29 -11.18 -10.81
N ALA A 171 -6.85 -9.94 -11.08
CA ALA A 171 -6.70 -9.42 -12.43
C ALA A 171 -5.64 -10.18 -13.25
N SER A 172 -4.50 -10.50 -12.63
CA SER A 172 -3.43 -11.28 -13.25
C SER A 172 -3.92 -12.70 -13.61
N THR A 173 -4.62 -13.38 -12.70
CA THR A 173 -5.19 -14.71 -12.96
C THR A 173 -6.21 -14.66 -14.10
N ASN A 174 -7.11 -13.68 -14.09
CA ASN A 174 -8.10 -13.50 -15.15
C ASN A 174 -7.43 -13.23 -16.52
N ALA A 175 -6.40 -12.40 -16.55
CA ALA A 175 -5.64 -12.12 -17.78
C ALA A 175 -4.90 -13.36 -18.31
N ALA A 176 -4.33 -14.16 -17.42
CA ALA A 176 -3.69 -15.43 -17.78
C ALA A 176 -4.71 -16.42 -18.38
N GLN A 177 -5.87 -16.59 -17.74
CA GLN A 177 -6.96 -17.44 -18.24
C GLN A 177 -7.46 -16.98 -19.62
N GLN A 178 -7.64 -15.68 -19.83
CA GLN A 178 -8.05 -15.14 -21.13
C GLN A 178 -6.99 -15.35 -22.21
N THR A 179 -5.71 -15.21 -21.87
CA THR A 179 -4.59 -15.45 -22.79
C THR A 179 -4.56 -16.91 -23.22
N ILE A 180 -4.67 -17.84 -22.27
CA ILE A 180 -4.75 -19.28 -22.54
C ILE A 180 -5.93 -19.58 -23.46
N LYS A 181 -7.13 -19.07 -23.13
CA LYS A 181 -8.33 -19.28 -23.95
C LYS A 181 -8.14 -18.77 -25.39
N ARG A 182 -7.56 -17.58 -25.56
CA ARG A 182 -7.27 -17.02 -26.91
C ARG A 182 -6.25 -17.86 -27.66
N THR A 183 -5.19 -18.30 -27.00
CA THR A 183 -4.17 -19.16 -27.61
C THR A 183 -4.78 -20.47 -28.05
N ILE A 184 -5.55 -21.16 -27.19
CA ILE A 184 -6.21 -22.42 -27.54
C ILE A 184 -7.17 -22.24 -28.72
N LEU A 185 -7.99 -21.18 -28.72
CA LEU A 185 -8.89 -20.90 -29.85
C LEU A 185 -8.13 -20.62 -31.15
N ARG A 186 -6.98 -19.93 -31.08
CA ARG A 186 -6.13 -19.69 -32.24
C ARG A 186 -5.52 -20.99 -32.76
N GLU A 187 -4.90 -21.79 -31.89
CA GLU A 187 -4.30 -23.07 -32.28
C GLU A 187 -5.36 -24.04 -32.82
N ALA A 188 -6.54 -24.08 -32.21
CA ALA A 188 -7.66 -24.87 -32.69
C ALA A 188 -8.13 -24.47 -34.08
N TYR A 189 -8.18 -23.15 -34.35
CA TYR A 189 -8.49 -22.63 -35.67
C TYR A 189 -7.38 -22.92 -36.70
N GLU A 190 -6.10 -22.80 -36.30
CA GLU A 190 -4.95 -23.05 -37.17
C GLU A 190 -4.76 -24.54 -37.49
N HIS A 191 -5.20 -25.44 -36.60
CA HIS A 191 -5.00 -26.89 -36.70
C HIS A 191 -6.29 -27.71 -36.91
N ASP A 192 -7.44 -27.06 -37.10
CA ASP A 192 -8.75 -27.72 -37.32
C ASP A 192 -9.10 -28.75 -36.20
N LEU A 193 -8.75 -28.42 -34.96
CA LEU A 193 -8.99 -29.28 -33.79
C LEU A 193 -10.49 -29.43 -33.52
N ASP A 194 -10.90 -30.63 -33.10
CA ASP A 194 -12.29 -30.87 -32.75
C ASP A 194 -12.66 -30.36 -31.34
N GLU A 195 -13.96 -30.21 -31.06
CA GLU A 195 -14.47 -29.62 -29.81
C GLU A 195 -14.01 -30.38 -28.55
N THR A 196 -13.76 -31.69 -28.68
CA THR A 196 -13.24 -32.55 -27.60
C THR A 196 -11.77 -32.29 -27.33
N GLU A 197 -10.95 -32.13 -28.37
CA GLU A 197 -9.53 -31.81 -28.26
C GLU A 197 -9.31 -30.41 -27.68
N ILE A 198 -10.18 -29.46 -28.03
CA ILE A 198 -10.22 -28.12 -27.44
C ILE A 198 -10.55 -28.20 -25.94
N GLY A 199 -11.55 -28.99 -25.57
CA GLY A 199 -11.95 -29.16 -24.16
C GLY A 199 -10.80 -29.69 -23.29
N VAL A 200 -10.10 -30.72 -23.75
CA VAL A 200 -8.94 -31.30 -23.04
C VAL A 200 -7.79 -30.29 -22.91
N ALA A 201 -7.51 -29.50 -23.94
CA ALA A 201 -6.48 -28.48 -23.90
C ALA A 201 -6.81 -27.34 -22.94
N VAL A 202 -8.09 -26.90 -22.87
CA VAL A 202 -8.55 -25.88 -21.93
C VAL A 202 -8.46 -26.39 -20.50
N ASP A 203 -8.96 -27.61 -20.24
CA ASP A 203 -8.96 -28.17 -18.89
C ASP A 203 -7.53 -28.39 -18.38
N ALA A 204 -6.62 -28.92 -19.20
CA ALA A 204 -5.22 -29.08 -18.83
C ALA A 204 -4.51 -27.75 -18.55
N ALA A 205 -4.81 -26.71 -19.35
CA ALA A 205 -4.19 -25.40 -19.17
C ALA A 205 -4.76 -24.65 -17.95
N LEU A 206 -6.05 -24.78 -17.64
CA LEU A 206 -6.65 -24.26 -16.42
C LEU A 206 -6.11 -24.98 -15.17
N GLN A 207 -5.96 -26.30 -15.23
CA GLN A 207 -5.41 -27.10 -14.14
C GLN A 207 -3.96 -26.70 -13.81
N SER A 208 -3.17 -26.35 -14.84
CA SER A 208 -1.81 -25.82 -14.63
C SER A 208 -1.75 -24.41 -14.05
N LEU A 209 -2.83 -23.62 -14.14
CA LEU A 209 -2.94 -22.31 -13.49
C LEU A 209 -3.35 -22.42 -12.02
N ASP A 210 -4.16 -23.41 -11.65
CA ASP A 210 -4.58 -23.65 -10.26
C ASP A 210 -3.46 -24.23 -9.39
N GLU A 211 -2.40 -24.78 -10.00
CA GLU A 211 -1.22 -25.33 -9.33
C GLU A 211 -0.07 -24.30 -9.12
N LEU A 212 -0.24 -23.05 -9.60
CA LEU A 212 0.72 -21.94 -9.48
C LEU A 212 0.38 -20.99 -8.31
#